data_AF-A0A2U1FH76-F1
#
_entry.id   AF-A0A2U1FH76-F1
#
_cell.length_a   1.000
_cell.length_b   1.000
_cell.length_c   1.000
_cell.angle_alpha   90.00
_cell.angle_beta   90.00
_cell.angle_gamma   90.00
#
_symmetry.space_group_name_H-M   'P 1'
#
loop_
_entity.id
_entity.type
_entity.pdbx_description
1 polymer ?
#
loop_
_entity_poly.entity_id
_entity_poly.type
_entity_poly.pdbx_seq_one_letter_code
_entity_poly.pdbx_strand_id
1 'polypeptide(L)'
;MNFQISSDKIANPLLVDLLRKISRCFAEIEQDFFVIGATARDILIRQLVGISSGRKTRDLDLAIAIPDWDAFEEVKQTLLAHGFQKDKQMYQRFYDGDYEMDIVPYGDIEREDGYIYWPPEEDIAMSVKGFADVLSDASP
;
A
#
# COMPACT_ATOMS: atom_id res chain seq x y z
N MET A 1 16.76 -13.60 -0.63
CA MET A 1 16.13 -14.73 0.10
C MET A 1 14.64 -14.48 0.02
N ASN A 2 13.91 -15.26 -0.75
CA ASN A 2 12.48 -15.01 -0.99
C ASN A 2 11.68 -15.91 -0.04
N PHE A 3 10.85 -15.30 0.79
CA PHE A 3 9.94 -16.02 1.70
C PHE A 3 8.55 -16.05 1.08
N GLN A 4 8.01 -17.24 0.82
CA GLN A 4 6.58 -17.37 0.52
C GLN A 4 5.77 -17.26 1.81
N ILE A 5 4.94 -16.23 1.88
CA ILE A 5 4.11 -15.94 3.05
C ILE A 5 2.76 -16.62 2.85
N SER A 6 2.46 -17.64 3.66
CA SER A 6 1.11 -18.23 3.70
C SER A 6 0.17 -17.33 4.50
N SER A 7 -1.05 -17.12 3.97
CA SER A 7 -2.11 -16.41 4.65
C SER A 7 -2.50 -17.03 6.00
N ASP A 8 -2.34 -18.35 6.16
CA ASP A 8 -2.69 -19.05 7.42
C ASP A 8 -1.80 -18.62 8.60
N LYS A 9 -0.61 -18.13 8.28
CA LYS A 9 0.36 -17.62 9.24
C LYS A 9 0.21 -16.12 9.49
N ILE A 10 -0.66 -15.43 8.76
CA ILE A 10 -1.13 -14.07 9.08
C ILE A 10 -2.36 -14.26 9.99
N ALA A 11 -2.21 -14.42 11.31
CA ALA A 11 -3.36 -14.60 12.23
C ALA A 11 -4.09 -13.29 12.51
N ASN A 12 -4.53 -12.67 11.44
CA ASN A 12 -5.48 -11.58 11.42
C ASN A 12 -6.39 -11.82 10.21
N PRO A 13 -7.47 -12.61 10.37
CA PRO A 13 -8.36 -12.97 9.26
C PRO A 13 -8.92 -11.75 8.53
N LEU A 14 -9.22 -10.68 9.27
CA LEU A 14 -9.71 -9.43 8.70
C LEU A 14 -8.67 -8.75 7.79
N LEU A 15 -7.39 -8.73 8.22
CA LEU A 15 -6.30 -8.24 7.36
C LEU A 15 -6.13 -9.13 6.11
N VAL A 16 -6.25 -10.44 6.25
CA VAL A 16 -6.15 -11.37 5.12
C VAL A 16 -7.28 -11.12 4.11
N ASP A 17 -8.50 -10.91 4.58
CA ASP A 17 -9.65 -10.63 3.71
C ASP A 17 -9.52 -9.25 3.03
N LEU A 18 -9.03 -8.25 3.76
CA LEU A 18 -8.70 -6.94 3.18
C LEU A 18 -7.62 -7.06 2.10
N LEU A 19 -6.50 -7.75 2.37
CA LEU A 19 -5.43 -7.96 1.38
C LEU A 19 -5.91 -8.73 0.14
N ARG A 20 -6.82 -9.70 0.30
CA ARG A 20 -7.46 -10.39 -0.84
C ARG A 20 -8.35 -9.46 -1.65
N LYS A 21 -9.11 -8.59 -0.99
CA LYS A 21 -9.95 -7.60 -1.66
C LYS A 21 -9.09 -6.61 -2.46
N ILE A 22 -8.04 -6.09 -1.85
CA ILE A 22 -7.05 -5.20 -2.49
C ILE A 22 -6.39 -5.91 -3.67
N SER A 23 -5.92 -7.15 -3.50
CA SER A 23 -5.29 -7.92 -4.58
C SER A 23 -6.19 -8.11 -5.79
N ARG A 24 -7.51 -8.25 -5.61
CA ARG A 24 -8.46 -8.28 -6.74
C ARG A 24 -8.56 -6.93 -7.43
N CYS A 25 -8.68 -5.84 -6.68
CA CYS A 25 -8.75 -4.48 -7.24
C CYS A 25 -7.50 -4.18 -8.07
N PHE A 26 -6.32 -4.45 -7.52
CA PHE A 26 -5.05 -4.18 -8.17
C PHE A 26 -4.79 -5.07 -9.39
N ALA A 27 -5.24 -6.33 -9.35
CA ALA A 27 -5.18 -7.22 -10.51
C ALA A 27 -6.08 -6.78 -11.68
N GLU A 28 -7.20 -6.09 -11.42
CA GLU A 28 -8.09 -5.59 -12.49
C GLU A 28 -7.44 -4.51 -13.36
N ILE A 29 -6.45 -3.81 -12.82
CA ILE A 29 -5.73 -2.71 -13.48
C ILE A 29 -4.26 -3.05 -13.72
N GLU A 30 -3.91 -4.33 -13.64
CA GLU A 30 -2.54 -4.85 -13.86
C GLU A 30 -1.46 -4.11 -13.04
N GLN A 31 -1.80 -3.67 -11.84
CA GLN A 31 -0.94 -2.90 -10.95
C GLN A 31 -0.46 -3.77 -9.78
N ASP A 32 0.85 -3.78 -9.54
CA ASP A 32 1.41 -4.38 -8.33
C ASP A 32 1.38 -3.41 -7.14
N PHE A 33 1.36 -3.97 -5.93
CA PHE A 33 1.47 -3.21 -4.69
C PHE A 33 2.39 -3.92 -3.69
N PHE A 34 2.98 -3.13 -2.79
CA PHE A 34 3.82 -3.62 -1.71
C PHE A 34 3.21 -3.24 -0.37
N VAL A 35 3.04 -4.22 0.54
CA VAL A 35 2.74 -3.91 1.94
C VAL A 35 4.00 -3.35 2.58
N ILE A 36 3.91 -2.15 3.14
CA ILE A 36 5.02 -1.47 3.82
C ILE A 36 4.66 -1.21 5.28
N GLY A 37 5.52 -0.45 5.98
CA GLY A 37 5.22 0.01 7.33
C GLY A 37 5.15 -1.10 8.39
N ALA A 38 4.38 -0.85 9.45
CA ALA A 38 4.30 -1.75 10.60
C ALA A 38 3.71 -3.12 10.24
N THR A 39 2.72 -3.14 9.34
CA THR A 39 2.04 -4.36 8.91
C THR A 39 2.99 -5.32 8.21
N ALA A 40 3.86 -4.84 7.31
CA ALA A 40 4.87 -5.66 6.65
C ALA A 40 5.82 -6.33 7.65
N ARG A 41 6.33 -5.54 8.61
CA ARG A 41 7.21 -6.04 9.68
C ARG A 41 6.51 -7.09 10.54
N ASP A 42 5.27 -6.83 10.93
CA ASP A 42 4.52 -7.70 11.83
C ASP A 42 4.17 -9.04 11.15
N ILE A 43 3.86 -9.02 9.85
CA ILE A 43 3.73 -10.24 9.03
C ILE A 43 5.05 -11.02 9.05
N LEU A 44 6.18 -10.39 8.73
CA LEU A 44 7.48 -11.05 8.66
C LEU A 44 7.91 -11.67 10.00
N ILE A 45 7.83 -10.91 11.10
CA ILE A 45 8.17 -11.42 12.45
C ILE A 45 7.33 -12.66 12.77
N ARG A 46 6.02 -12.61 12.47
CA ARG A 46 5.15 -13.73 12.76
C ARG A 46 5.45 -14.95 11.91
N GLN A 47 5.81 -14.76 10.63
CA GLN A 47 6.25 -15.86 9.77
C GLN A 47 7.53 -16.53 10.27
N LEU A 48 8.47 -15.74 10.79
CA LEU A 48 9.80 -16.21 11.18
C LEU A 48 9.85 -16.83 12.58
N VAL A 49 9.20 -16.20 13.56
CA VAL A 49 9.34 -16.57 14.98
C VAL A 49 8.01 -16.84 15.70
N GLY A 50 6.87 -16.77 15.00
CA GLY A 50 5.55 -17.10 15.54
C GLY A 50 5.00 -16.11 16.58
N ILE A 51 5.71 -15.02 16.85
CA ILE A 51 5.31 -13.99 17.81
C ILE A 51 4.31 -13.05 17.15
N SER A 52 3.17 -12.81 17.81
CA SER A 52 2.24 -11.74 17.43
C SER A 52 2.63 -10.43 18.08
N SER A 53 2.60 -9.32 17.34
CA SER A 53 2.59 -8.01 17.97
C SER A 53 1.28 -7.88 18.79
N GLY A 54 1.36 -7.27 19.98
CA GLY A 54 0.16 -6.96 20.78
C GLY A 54 -0.70 -5.84 20.17
N ARG A 55 -0.29 -5.29 19.02
CA ARG A 55 -0.89 -4.13 18.37
C ARG A 55 -1.96 -4.63 17.40
N LYS A 56 -3.23 -4.34 17.67
CA LYS A 56 -4.30 -4.45 16.67
C LYS A 56 -4.24 -3.20 15.77
N THR A 57 -3.23 -3.13 14.92
CA THR A 57 -3.10 -2.04 13.95
C THR A 57 -4.22 -2.21 12.92
N ARG A 58 -4.99 -1.14 12.69
CA ARG A 58 -6.06 -1.05 11.68
C ARG A 58 -5.62 -0.21 10.49
N ASP A 59 -4.37 0.27 10.52
CA ASP A 59 -3.62 0.96 9.49
C ASP A 59 -2.92 -0.06 8.57
N LEU A 60 -3.15 0.07 7.27
CA LEU A 60 -2.45 -0.67 6.21
C LEU A 60 -1.77 0.32 5.26
N ASP A 61 -0.45 0.35 5.29
CA ASP A 61 0.34 1.17 4.37
C ASP A 61 0.74 0.35 3.15
N LEU A 62 0.43 0.86 1.96
CA LEU A 62 0.79 0.24 0.68
C LEU A 62 1.66 1.20 -0.14
N ALA A 63 2.67 0.67 -0.83
CA ALA A 63 3.42 1.39 -1.85
C ALA A 63 3.04 0.90 -3.24
N ILE A 64 2.90 1.82 -4.20
CA ILE A 64 2.56 1.52 -5.60
C ILE A 64 3.50 2.27 -6.54
N ALA A 65 4.10 1.58 -7.50
CA ALA A 65 4.92 2.20 -8.54
C ALA A 65 4.01 2.69 -9.66
N ILE A 66 4.02 3.98 -9.97
CA ILE A 66 3.19 4.57 -11.02
C ILE A 66 3.99 5.49 -11.95
N PRO A 67 3.62 5.53 -13.25
CA PRO A 67 4.28 6.41 -14.22
C PRO A 67 3.82 7.87 -14.12
N ASP A 68 2.59 8.10 -13.70
CA ASP A 68 1.95 9.41 -13.64
C ASP A 68 0.77 9.42 -12.66
N TRP A 69 0.17 10.59 -12.46
CA TRP A 69 -0.99 10.75 -11.57
C TRP A 69 -2.30 10.19 -12.14
N ASP A 70 -2.39 9.94 -13.46
CA ASP A 70 -3.56 9.31 -14.06
C ASP A 70 -3.65 7.83 -13.64
N ALA A 71 -2.52 7.15 -13.49
CA ALA A 71 -2.48 5.81 -12.89
C ALA A 71 -2.94 5.80 -11.41
N PHE A 72 -2.62 6.83 -10.62
CA PHE A 72 -3.17 6.96 -9.26
C PHE A 72 -4.69 7.19 -9.28
N GLU A 73 -5.18 7.97 -10.25
CA GLU A 73 -6.61 8.16 -10.45
C GLU A 73 -7.32 6.85 -10.77
N GLU A 74 -6.74 6.01 -11.64
CA GLU A 74 -7.26 4.67 -11.95
C GLU A 74 -7.33 3.78 -10.71
N VAL A 75 -6.27 3.72 -9.90
CA VAL A 75 -6.27 3.03 -8.60
C VAL A 75 -7.40 3.52 -7.71
N LYS A 76 -7.55 4.85 -7.59
CA LYS A 76 -8.61 5.46 -6.78
C LYS A 76 -10.00 5.02 -7.27
N GLN A 77 -10.27 5.10 -8.57
CA GLN A 77 -11.58 4.75 -9.13
C GLN A 77 -11.89 3.27 -8.94
N THR A 78 -10.92 2.38 -9.14
CA THR A 78 -11.07 0.95 -8.93
C THR A 78 -11.40 0.62 -7.47
N LEU A 79 -10.68 1.22 -6.52
CA LEU A 79 -10.99 1.04 -5.09
C LEU A 79 -12.40 1.53 -4.74
N LEU A 80 -12.80 2.71 -5.23
CA LEU A 80 -14.15 3.23 -5.03
C LEU A 80 -15.23 2.28 -5.60
N ALA A 81 -15.00 1.70 -6.78
CA ALA A 81 -15.90 0.74 -7.40
C ALA A 81 -16.07 -0.55 -6.57
N HIS A 82 -15.03 -0.96 -5.83
CA HIS A 82 -15.05 -2.08 -4.89
C HIS A 82 -15.52 -1.69 -3.47
N GLY A 83 -16.06 -0.49 -3.30
CA GLY A 83 -16.70 -0.05 -2.06
C GLY A 83 -15.74 0.49 -1.00
N PHE A 84 -14.47 0.73 -1.34
CA PHE A 84 -13.60 1.53 -0.48
C PHE A 84 -14.09 2.98 -0.44
N GLN A 85 -13.76 3.70 0.62
CA GLN A 85 -14.11 5.12 0.77
C GLN A 85 -12.84 5.96 0.77
N LYS A 86 -12.80 7.00 -0.05
CA LYS A 86 -11.68 7.95 -0.10
C LYS A 86 -11.80 8.98 1.03
N ASP A 87 -10.72 9.23 1.75
CA ASP A 87 -10.64 10.35 2.69
C ASP A 87 -10.71 11.69 1.95
N LYS A 88 -11.45 12.65 2.51
CA LYS A 88 -11.70 13.96 1.88
C LYS A 88 -10.54 14.95 2.03
N GLN A 89 -9.62 14.72 2.95
CA GLN A 89 -8.55 15.64 3.32
C GLN A 89 -7.16 15.04 3.09
N MET A 90 -7.00 13.75 3.34
CA MET A 90 -5.72 13.05 3.20
C MET A 90 -5.59 12.44 1.81
N TYR A 91 -4.66 12.89 0.98
CA TYR A 91 -4.52 12.43 -0.40
C TYR A 91 -4.32 10.92 -0.55
N GLN A 92 -3.48 10.33 0.29
CA GLN A 92 -3.14 8.90 0.28
C GLN A 92 -4.21 7.99 0.89
N ARG A 93 -5.15 8.53 1.68
CA ARG A 93 -5.97 7.71 2.59
C ARG A 93 -7.28 7.22 2.00
N PHE A 94 -7.57 5.95 2.27
CA PHE A 94 -8.79 5.22 1.97
C PHE A 94 -9.27 4.43 3.19
N TYR A 95 -10.52 3.97 3.16
CA TYR A 95 -11.13 3.17 4.21
C TYR A 95 -11.86 1.94 3.65
N ASP A 96 -11.80 0.83 4.38
CA ASP A 96 -12.66 -0.35 4.18
C ASP A 96 -13.25 -0.76 5.53
N GLY A 97 -14.46 -0.28 5.83
CA GLY A 97 -15.03 -0.37 7.17
C GLY A 97 -14.17 0.38 8.19
N ASP A 98 -13.67 -0.34 9.21
CA ASP A 98 -12.81 0.22 10.27
C ASP A 98 -11.32 0.27 9.90
N TYR A 99 -10.92 -0.23 8.72
CA TYR A 99 -9.53 -0.21 8.29
C TYR A 99 -9.19 1.12 7.63
N GLU A 100 -8.11 1.73 8.09
CA GLU A 100 -7.47 2.86 7.44
C GLU A 100 -6.39 2.31 6.51
N MET A 101 -6.39 2.74 5.25
CA MET A 101 -5.40 2.31 4.27
C MET A 101 -4.76 3.54 3.63
N ASP A 102 -3.44 3.64 3.71
CA ASP A 102 -2.68 4.69 3.06
C ASP A 102 -1.96 4.12 1.84
N ILE A 103 -2.25 4.66 0.65
CA ILE A 103 -1.60 4.32 -0.61
C ILE A 103 -0.56 5.39 -0.94
N VAL A 104 0.71 5.00 -0.89
CA VAL A 104 1.87 5.84 -1.15
C VAL A 104 2.36 5.57 -2.57
N PRO A 105 2.10 6.48 -3.52
CA PRO A 105 2.63 6.32 -4.87
C PRO A 105 4.11 6.72 -4.93
N TYR A 106 4.87 6.01 -5.75
CA TYR A 106 6.27 6.31 -6.07
C TYR A 106 6.53 5.93 -7.54
N GLY A 107 7.74 6.15 -8.05
CA GLY A 107 8.10 5.82 -9.44
C GLY A 107 8.43 7.09 -10.21
N ASP A 108 7.99 7.18 -11.48
CA ASP A 108 8.38 8.28 -12.37
C ASP A 108 7.79 9.65 -11.95
N ILE A 109 6.86 9.65 -11.00
CA ILE A 109 6.32 10.85 -10.34
C ILE A 109 7.26 11.46 -9.27
N GLU A 110 8.30 10.74 -8.84
CA GLU A 110 9.29 11.22 -7.88
C GLU A 110 10.18 12.30 -8.53
N ARG A 111 10.33 13.44 -7.85
CA ARG A 111 11.23 14.52 -8.30
C ARG A 111 12.66 14.28 -7.83
N GLU A 112 13.62 14.99 -8.42
CA GLU A 112 15.05 14.86 -8.12
C GLU A 112 15.42 15.04 -6.64
N ASP A 113 14.58 15.73 -5.86
CA ASP A 113 14.77 15.92 -4.42
C ASP A 113 14.29 14.73 -3.56
N GLY A 114 13.70 13.72 -4.19
CA GLY A 114 13.18 12.48 -3.61
C GLY A 114 11.77 12.58 -3.03
N TYR A 115 10.99 13.55 -3.50
CA TYR A 115 9.62 13.80 -3.07
C TYR A 115 8.64 13.67 -4.23
N ILE A 116 7.42 13.29 -3.89
CA ILE A 116 6.23 13.47 -4.73
C ILE A 116 5.45 14.69 -4.24
N TYR A 117 4.74 15.34 -5.15
CA TYR A 117 3.94 16.52 -4.88
C TYR A 117 2.51 16.27 -5.34
N TRP A 118 1.57 16.26 -4.41
CA TRP A 118 0.18 15.89 -4.71
C TRP A 118 -0.48 16.96 -5.59
N PRO A 119 -1.08 16.57 -6.73
CA PRO A 119 -1.75 17.51 -7.62
C PRO A 119 -3.13 17.93 -7.06
N PRO A 120 -3.74 19.00 -7.60
CA PRO A 120 -3.18 19.90 -8.61
C PRO A 120 -2.31 21.04 -8.04
N GLU A 121 -2.41 21.37 -6.76
CA GLU A 121 -1.69 22.51 -6.17
C GLU A 121 -0.19 22.25 -5.97
N GLU A 122 0.22 20.99 -5.83
CA GLU A 122 1.62 20.58 -5.62
C GLU A 122 2.30 21.28 -4.42
N ASP A 123 1.52 21.69 -3.42
CA ASP A 123 1.99 22.33 -2.19
C ASP A 123 2.28 21.32 -1.07
N ILE A 124 1.62 20.16 -1.12
CA ILE A 124 1.83 19.04 -0.19
C ILE A 124 2.83 18.06 -0.78
N ALA A 125 4.00 17.97 -0.14
CA ALA A 125 5.05 17.03 -0.50
C ALA A 125 5.05 15.79 0.41
N MET A 126 5.40 14.64 -0.15
CA MET A 126 5.64 13.40 0.58
C MET A 126 6.97 12.78 0.13
N SER A 127 7.84 12.43 1.08
CA SER A 127 9.12 11.78 0.78
C SER A 127 8.89 10.33 0.38
N VAL A 128 9.44 9.91 -0.75
CA VAL A 128 9.43 8.52 -1.23
C VAL A 128 10.84 7.95 -1.44
N LYS A 129 11.86 8.68 -0.96
CA LYS A 129 13.27 8.28 -1.00
C LYS A 129 13.49 6.82 -0.64
N GLY A 130 14.22 6.13 -1.51
CA GLY A 130 14.61 4.74 -1.33
C GLY A 130 13.51 3.73 -1.68
N PHE A 131 12.30 4.15 -2.08
CA PHE A 131 11.27 3.21 -2.54
C PHE A 131 11.73 2.52 -3.83
N ALA A 132 12.17 3.28 -4.83
CA ALA A 132 12.69 2.72 -6.08
C ALA A 132 13.90 1.79 -5.84
N ASP A 133 14.82 2.18 -4.95
CA ASP A 133 16.00 1.39 -4.63
C ASP A 133 15.67 0.05 -3.95
N VAL A 134 14.70 0.04 -3.02
CA VAL A 134 14.39 -1.14 -2.20
C VAL A 134 13.36 -2.06 -2.87
N LEU A 135 12.45 -1.50 -3.65
CA LEU A 135 11.32 -2.24 -4.23
C LEU A 135 11.56 -2.69 -5.68
N SER A 136 12.57 -2.15 -6.37
CA SER A 136 12.94 -2.63 -7.72
C SER A 136 13.33 -4.11 -7.76
N ASP A 137 13.95 -4.62 -6.70
CA ASP A 137 14.31 -6.03 -6.54
C ASP A 137 13.14 -6.93 -6.09
N ALA A 138 11.98 -6.33 -5.77
CA ALA A 138 10.81 -7.03 -5.24
C ALA A 138 9.77 -7.39 -6.32
N SER A 139 9.92 -6.88 -7.55
CA SER A 139 9.12 -7.31 -8.71
C SER A 139 9.48 -8.77 -9.10
N PRO A 140 8.47 -9.60 -9.45
CA PRO A 140 8.67 -11.02 -9.76
C PRO A 140 9.54 -11.30 -10.99
#